data_AF-A0A064CEP3-F1
#
_entry.id   AF-A0A064CEP3-F1
#
_cell.length_a   1.000
_cell.length_b   1.000
_cell.length_c   1.000
_cell.angle_alpha   90.00
_cell.angle_beta   90.00
_cell.angle_gamma   90.00
#
_symmetry.space_group_name_H-M   'P 1'
#
loop_
_entity.id
_entity.type
_entity.pdbx_description
1 polymer ?
#
loop_
_entity_poly.entity_id
_entity_poly.type
_entity_poly.pdbx_seq_one_letter_code
_entity_poly.pdbx_strand_id
1 'polypeptide(L)'
;MSSFKIDLTQWFDENSEQVDRDLRRYFDAEPGDMFTGRWFDHFAAIGDPNRFEASDIVAVEALSVEVPPEAAARLLITDTERFNALLRAIPREMDLWSVGRLDVSVGSAADDLHAALKQLPQVGGVTAGKLMAAKRPRLIPIFDERVDRMLAPRDELFWVSMHDQLKDDQRRSVIERACRNAPAHVGLLRRIDVALWMAAAPKPGRATPRSE
;
A
#
# COMPACT_ATOMS: atom_id res chain seq x y z
N MET A 1 -20.69 -7.26 -2.30
CA MET A 1 -20.79 -6.51 -1.03
C MET A 1 -19.38 -6.41 -0.49
N SER A 2 -18.83 -5.19 -0.41
CA SER A 2 -17.48 -4.96 0.12
C SER A 2 -17.40 -5.43 1.57
N SER A 3 -16.31 -6.12 1.93
CA SER A 3 -16.18 -6.80 3.22
C SER A 3 -15.48 -5.97 4.30
N PHE A 4 -15.21 -4.69 4.06
CA PHE A 4 -14.59 -3.84 5.08
C PHE A 4 -15.59 -3.47 6.17
N LYS A 5 -15.07 -3.28 7.39
CA LYS A 5 -15.80 -2.79 8.55
C LYS A 5 -16.31 -1.36 8.37
N ILE A 6 -15.65 -0.58 7.51
CA ILE A 6 -16.03 0.79 7.18
C ILE A 6 -16.26 0.94 5.67
N ASP A 7 -17.15 1.86 5.30
CA ASP A 7 -17.29 2.34 3.93
C ASP A 7 -16.20 3.40 3.67
N LEU A 8 -15.31 3.16 2.69
CA LEU A 8 -14.19 4.07 2.46
C LEU A 8 -14.68 5.45 2.03
N THR A 9 -15.64 5.53 1.11
CA THR A 9 -16.17 6.80 0.62
C THR A 9 -16.74 7.63 1.76
N GLN A 10 -17.58 7.03 2.60
CA GLN A 10 -18.16 7.71 3.75
C GLN A 10 -17.07 8.17 4.73
N TRP A 11 -16.11 7.29 5.05
CA TRP A 11 -15.04 7.63 6.00
C TRP A 11 -14.17 8.78 5.49
N PHE A 12 -13.77 8.78 4.21
CA PHE A 12 -12.96 9.85 3.62
C PHE A 12 -13.71 11.18 3.54
N ASP A 13 -15.03 11.16 3.31
CA ASP A 13 -15.86 12.36 3.30
C ASP A 13 -15.94 12.99 4.70
N GLU A 14 -16.30 12.18 5.70
CA GLU A 14 -16.46 12.59 7.10
C GLU A 14 -15.14 13.06 7.75
N ASN A 15 -13.99 12.53 7.29
CA ASN A 15 -12.67 12.81 7.86
C ASN A 15 -11.78 13.66 6.95
N SER A 16 -12.33 14.30 5.92
CA SER A 16 -11.56 15.00 4.87
C SER A 16 -10.56 16.05 5.40
N GLU A 17 -10.91 16.80 6.45
CA GLU A 17 -9.99 17.75 7.10
C GLU A 17 -8.83 17.07 7.83
N GLN A 18 -9.09 15.92 8.47
CA GLN A 18 -8.04 15.13 9.11
C GLN A 18 -7.11 14.53 8.05
N VAL A 19 -7.68 13.94 7.00
CA VAL A 19 -6.93 13.37 5.88
C VAL A 19 -6.00 14.41 5.25
N ASP A 20 -6.48 15.64 5.04
CA ASP A 20 -5.64 16.72 4.52
C ASP A 20 -4.43 17.01 5.43
N ARG A 21 -4.66 17.21 6.73
CA ARG A 21 -3.59 17.47 7.69
C ARG A 21 -2.59 16.33 7.76
N ASP A 22 -3.09 15.09 7.77
CA ASP A 22 -2.27 13.89 7.90
C ASP A 22 -1.40 13.66 6.65
N LEU A 23 -1.94 13.89 5.45
CA LEU A 23 -1.17 13.80 4.20
C LEU A 23 -0.07 14.86 4.13
N ARG A 24 -0.38 16.12 4.48
CA ARG A 24 0.63 17.19 4.54
C ARG A 24 1.74 16.87 5.53
N ARG A 25 1.37 16.42 6.73
CA ARG A 25 2.34 16.01 7.75
C ARG A 25 3.19 14.84 7.27
N TYR A 26 2.60 13.85 6.60
CA TYR A 26 3.35 12.68 6.16
C TYR A 26 4.40 13.01 5.08
N PHE A 27 4.03 13.82 4.08
CA PHE A 27 4.89 14.09 2.92
C PHE A 27 5.77 15.34 3.08
N ASP A 28 5.27 16.38 3.74
CA ASP A 28 5.88 17.72 3.79
C ASP A 28 6.31 18.14 5.20
N ALA A 29 6.41 17.21 6.16
CA ALA A 29 6.86 17.55 7.52
C ALA A 29 8.27 18.16 7.57
N GLU A 30 8.41 19.06 8.54
CA GLU A 30 9.68 19.68 8.93
C GLU A 30 10.66 18.66 9.54
N PRO A 31 11.98 18.95 9.51
CA PRO A 31 12.98 18.13 10.18
C PRO A 31 12.61 17.83 11.64
N GLY A 32 12.59 16.54 12.01
CA GLY A 32 12.19 16.07 13.35
C GLY A 32 10.81 15.40 13.43
N ASP A 33 9.96 15.56 12.40
CA ASP A 33 8.66 14.87 12.28
C ASP A 33 8.51 14.16 10.91
N MET A 34 9.64 13.89 10.24
CA MET A 34 9.67 13.30 8.91
C MET A 34 9.40 11.79 8.96
N PHE A 35 8.54 11.32 8.06
CA PHE A 35 8.29 9.90 7.86
C PHE A 35 9.19 9.37 6.75
N THR A 36 9.95 8.30 7.02
CA THR A 36 10.82 7.67 6.00
C THR A 36 10.02 7.15 4.82
N GLY A 37 8.80 6.67 5.06
CA GLY A 37 7.94 6.08 4.03
C GLY A 37 7.49 7.06 2.95
N ARG A 38 7.70 8.38 3.13
CA ARG A 38 7.52 9.37 2.07
C ARG A 38 8.44 9.13 0.86
N TRP A 39 9.54 8.39 1.03
CA TRP A 39 10.48 8.06 -0.03
C TRP A 39 10.11 6.80 -0.82
N PHE A 40 9.09 6.05 -0.39
CA PHE A 40 8.67 4.79 -1.02
C PHE A 40 8.47 4.94 -2.53
N ASP A 41 7.64 5.90 -2.95
CA ASP A 41 7.28 6.12 -4.35
C ASP A 41 8.49 6.53 -5.20
N HIS A 42 9.42 7.28 -4.62
CA HIS A 42 10.67 7.67 -5.28
C HIS A 42 11.57 6.47 -5.54
N PHE A 43 11.81 5.63 -4.53
CA PHE A 43 12.64 4.43 -4.69
C PHE A 43 12.01 3.41 -5.64
N ALA A 44 10.70 3.17 -5.48
CA ALA A 44 9.94 2.25 -6.34
C ALA A 44 9.98 2.64 -7.82
N ALA A 45 10.08 3.93 -8.13
CA ALA A 45 10.12 4.44 -9.50
C ALA A 45 11.50 4.36 -10.19
N ILE A 46 12.58 3.98 -9.48
CA ILE A 46 13.95 3.97 -10.05
C ILE A 46 14.14 2.83 -11.05
N GLY A 47 13.66 1.64 -10.72
CA GLY A 47 13.98 0.40 -11.46
C GLY A 47 13.05 0.12 -12.64
N ASP A 48 13.32 -0.95 -13.36
CA ASP A 48 12.43 -1.49 -14.38
C ASP A 48 11.09 -1.91 -13.73
N PRO A 49 9.94 -1.44 -14.22
CA PRO A 49 8.64 -1.83 -13.68
C PRO A 49 8.36 -3.33 -13.78
N ASN A 50 9.07 -4.09 -14.63
CA ASN A 50 8.87 -5.51 -14.87
C ASN A 50 9.99 -6.40 -14.30
N ARG A 51 10.87 -5.86 -13.45
CA ARG A 51 11.93 -6.62 -12.79
C ARG A 51 12.15 -6.18 -11.36
N PHE A 52 12.22 -7.10 -10.41
CA PHE A 52 12.66 -6.74 -9.06
C PHE A 52 14.13 -6.35 -9.05
N GLU A 53 14.43 -5.27 -8.34
CA GLU A 53 15.74 -4.62 -8.24
C GLU A 53 16.01 -4.16 -6.80
N ALA A 54 17.25 -3.77 -6.52
CA ALA A 54 17.66 -3.31 -5.19
C ALA A 54 16.87 -2.08 -4.72
N SER A 55 16.42 -1.22 -5.65
CA SER A 55 15.59 -0.07 -5.34
C SER A 55 14.23 -0.45 -4.74
N ASP A 56 13.66 -1.61 -5.10
CA ASP A 56 12.40 -2.08 -4.52
C ASP A 56 12.58 -2.51 -3.06
N ILE A 57 13.76 -3.06 -2.72
CA ILE A 57 14.10 -3.42 -1.34
C ILE A 57 14.15 -2.14 -0.49
N VAL A 58 14.89 -1.13 -0.97
CA VAL A 58 15.00 0.17 -0.27
C VAL A 58 13.63 0.86 -0.17
N ALA A 59 12.79 0.74 -1.19
CA ALA A 59 11.42 1.27 -1.15
C ALA A 59 10.63 0.63 0.00
N VAL A 60 10.61 -0.70 0.10
CA VAL A 60 9.88 -1.41 1.17
C VAL A 60 10.46 -1.11 2.55
N GLU A 61 11.77 -0.99 2.69
CA GLU A 61 12.43 -0.58 3.94
C GLU A 61 12.04 0.82 4.39
N ALA A 62 11.81 1.75 3.45
CA ALA A 62 11.28 3.08 3.78
C ALA A 62 9.93 3.00 4.52
N LEU A 63 9.13 1.95 4.28
CA LEU A 63 7.86 1.66 4.97
C LEU A 63 8.05 0.87 6.28
N SER A 64 9.25 0.88 6.85
CA SER A 64 9.61 0.23 8.11
C SER A 64 9.39 -1.29 8.11
N VAL A 65 9.69 -1.93 6.98
CA VAL A 65 9.66 -3.41 6.83
C VAL A 65 11.00 -3.89 6.29
N GLU A 66 11.55 -4.93 6.88
CA GLU A 66 12.81 -5.53 6.44
C GLU A 66 12.58 -6.58 5.35
N VAL A 67 13.46 -6.59 4.34
CA VAL A 67 13.63 -7.75 3.43
C VAL A 67 14.96 -8.40 3.76
N PRO A 68 14.97 -9.60 4.37
CA PRO A 68 16.20 -10.28 4.76
C PRO A 68 17.17 -10.47 3.58
N PRO A 69 18.50 -10.39 3.80
CA PRO A 69 19.48 -10.53 2.72
C PRO A 69 19.33 -11.82 1.89
N GLU A 70 18.97 -12.95 2.51
CA GLU A 70 18.75 -14.20 1.79
C GLU A 70 17.50 -14.15 0.89
N ALA A 71 16.43 -13.47 1.34
CA ALA A 71 15.25 -13.23 0.52
C ALA A 71 15.58 -12.30 -0.65
N ALA A 72 16.34 -11.23 -0.40
CA ALA A 72 16.81 -10.33 -1.44
C ALA A 72 17.72 -11.05 -2.45
N ALA A 73 18.63 -11.90 -2.00
CA ALA A 73 19.49 -12.69 -2.88
C ALA A 73 18.69 -13.63 -3.78
N ARG A 74 17.66 -14.29 -3.25
CA ARG A 74 16.76 -15.10 -4.09
C ARG A 74 16.00 -14.27 -5.11
N LEU A 75 15.45 -13.13 -4.69
CA LEU A 75 14.67 -12.26 -5.57
C LEU A 75 15.52 -11.63 -6.68
N LEU A 76 16.75 -11.22 -6.36
CA LEU A 76 17.57 -10.35 -7.21
C LEU A 76 18.73 -11.07 -7.92
N ILE A 77 19.13 -12.26 -7.45
CA ILE A 77 20.32 -12.96 -7.95
C ILE A 77 20.00 -14.38 -8.42
N THR A 78 19.37 -15.23 -7.59
CA THR A 78 19.30 -16.68 -7.89
C THR A 78 18.00 -17.14 -8.56
N ASP A 79 16.84 -16.58 -8.18
CA ASP A 79 15.52 -16.96 -8.69
C ASP A 79 14.86 -15.84 -9.52
N THR A 80 15.65 -14.88 -10.00
CA THR A 80 15.18 -13.61 -10.61
C THR A 80 14.12 -13.79 -11.70
N GLU A 81 14.33 -14.69 -12.66
CA GLU A 81 13.36 -14.86 -13.76
C GLU A 81 12.04 -15.49 -13.32
N ARG A 82 12.03 -16.32 -12.27
CA ARG A 82 10.79 -16.85 -11.72
C ARG A 82 9.89 -15.73 -11.24
N PHE A 83 10.44 -14.81 -10.43
CA PHE A 83 9.68 -13.70 -9.88
C PHE A 83 9.33 -12.64 -10.93
N ASN A 84 10.26 -12.34 -11.84
CA ASN A 84 10.00 -11.37 -12.90
C ASN A 84 8.97 -11.89 -13.92
N ALA A 85 8.91 -13.20 -14.19
CA ALA A 85 7.86 -13.78 -15.03
C ALA A 85 6.47 -13.64 -14.38
N LEU A 86 6.35 -13.95 -13.08
CA LEU A 86 5.12 -13.74 -12.32
C LEU A 86 4.71 -12.27 -12.28
N LEU A 87 5.67 -11.35 -12.08
CA LEU A 87 5.42 -9.92 -12.13
C LEU A 87 4.91 -9.45 -13.49
N ARG A 88 5.50 -9.93 -14.59
CA ARG A 88 5.09 -9.57 -15.95
C ARG A 88 3.68 -10.06 -16.32
N ALA A 89 3.16 -11.08 -15.63
CA ALA A 89 1.78 -11.52 -15.82
C ALA A 89 0.75 -10.52 -15.25
N ILE A 90 1.17 -9.60 -14.38
CA ILE A 90 0.32 -8.57 -13.80
C ILE A 90 0.40 -7.29 -14.67
N PRO A 91 -0.73 -6.75 -15.15
CA PRO A 91 -0.74 -5.54 -15.97
C PRO A 91 -0.05 -4.36 -15.28
N ARG A 92 0.89 -3.72 -16.00
CA ARG A 92 1.63 -2.56 -15.48
C ARG A 92 0.79 -1.28 -15.43
N GLU A 93 0.08 -1.00 -16.52
CA GLU A 93 -0.55 0.31 -16.77
C GLU A 93 -2.07 0.27 -16.58
N MET A 94 -2.53 -0.45 -15.56
CA MET A 94 -3.94 -0.52 -15.20
C MET A 94 -4.13 -0.10 -13.76
N ASP A 95 -5.16 0.72 -13.52
CA ASP A 95 -5.59 1.03 -12.17
C ASP A 95 -6.42 -0.11 -11.59
N LEU A 96 -6.40 -0.26 -10.26
CA LEU A 96 -7.16 -1.28 -9.54
C LEU A 96 -8.65 -1.29 -9.90
N TRP A 97 -9.25 -0.13 -10.12
CA TRP A 97 -10.66 0.00 -10.52
C TRP A 97 -10.90 -0.24 -12.02
N SER A 98 -9.85 -0.35 -12.83
CA SER A 98 -9.96 -0.57 -14.27
C SER A 98 -9.87 -2.04 -14.66
N VAL A 99 -9.25 -2.88 -13.82
CA VAL A 99 -9.20 -4.34 -14.05
C VAL A 99 -10.54 -5.02 -13.76
N GLY A 100 -10.65 -6.29 -14.16
CA GLY A 100 -11.74 -7.14 -13.76
C GLY A 100 -11.57 -7.56 -12.30
N ARG A 101 -12.69 -7.78 -11.60
CA ARG A 101 -12.67 -8.22 -10.20
C ARG A 101 -11.90 -9.53 -9.98
N LEU A 102 -11.89 -10.42 -10.98
CA LEU A 102 -11.16 -11.68 -10.95
C LEU A 102 -9.63 -11.50 -11.04
N ASP A 103 -9.15 -10.39 -11.62
CA ASP A 103 -7.71 -10.12 -11.76
C ASP A 103 -7.05 -9.81 -10.39
N VAL A 104 -7.85 -9.53 -9.36
CA VAL A 104 -7.40 -9.27 -7.98
C VAL A 104 -8.00 -10.24 -6.96
N SER A 105 -8.59 -11.35 -7.43
CA SER A 105 -9.11 -12.42 -6.59
C SER A 105 -8.07 -13.52 -6.36
N VAL A 106 -8.34 -14.42 -5.41
CA VAL A 106 -7.55 -15.64 -5.20
C VAL A 106 -7.44 -16.44 -6.51
N GLY A 107 -6.24 -16.91 -6.82
CA GLY A 107 -5.89 -17.58 -8.07
C GLY A 107 -5.62 -16.67 -9.27
N SER A 108 -5.57 -15.34 -9.07
CA SER A 108 -5.12 -14.41 -10.11
C SER A 108 -3.59 -14.36 -10.21
N ALA A 109 -3.07 -13.75 -11.28
CA ALA A 109 -1.62 -13.52 -11.42
C ALA A 109 -1.02 -12.71 -10.26
N ALA A 110 -1.81 -11.81 -9.65
CA ALA A 110 -1.38 -11.07 -8.47
C ALA A 110 -1.29 -11.99 -7.24
N ASP A 111 -2.27 -12.86 -7.04
CA ASP A 111 -2.26 -13.84 -5.95
C ASP A 111 -1.11 -14.85 -6.10
N ASP A 112 -0.84 -15.31 -7.33
CA ASP A 112 0.29 -16.21 -7.64
C ASP A 112 1.64 -15.58 -7.26
N LEU A 113 1.85 -14.31 -7.60
CA LEU A 113 3.07 -13.59 -7.23
C LEU A 113 3.16 -13.40 -5.71
N HIS A 114 2.06 -13.05 -5.04
CA HIS A 114 2.04 -12.90 -3.57
C HIS A 114 2.37 -14.21 -2.88
N ALA A 115 1.75 -15.31 -3.32
CA ALA A 115 2.01 -16.65 -2.82
C ALA A 115 3.48 -17.03 -3.02
N ALA A 116 4.07 -16.75 -4.18
CA ALA A 116 5.47 -17.03 -4.45
C ALA A 116 6.42 -16.19 -3.57
N LEU A 117 6.15 -14.90 -3.40
CA LEU A 117 6.95 -14.01 -2.56
C LEU A 117 6.92 -14.42 -1.08
N LYS A 118 5.78 -14.90 -0.56
CA LYS A 118 5.67 -15.46 0.80
C LYS A 118 6.51 -16.71 1.03
N GLN A 119 6.99 -17.38 -0.02
CA GLN A 119 7.90 -18.52 0.10
C GLN A 119 9.38 -18.09 0.22
N LEU A 120 9.68 -16.79 0.15
CA LEU A 120 11.01 -16.29 0.43
C LEU A 120 11.30 -16.38 1.95
N PRO A 121 12.55 -16.63 2.36
CA PRO A 121 12.91 -16.77 3.77
C PRO A 121 12.50 -15.54 4.58
N GLN A 122 11.66 -15.76 5.61
CA GLN A 122 11.18 -14.72 6.54
C GLN A 122 10.40 -13.56 5.86
N VAL A 123 9.85 -13.77 4.65
CA VAL A 123 8.97 -12.80 3.98
C VAL A 123 7.51 -13.16 4.26
N GLY A 124 6.83 -12.33 5.05
CA GLY A 124 5.40 -12.46 5.34
C GLY A 124 4.50 -11.80 4.28
N GLY A 125 3.18 -11.92 4.46
CA GLY A 125 2.18 -11.36 3.54
C GLY A 125 2.25 -9.83 3.40
N VAL A 126 2.59 -9.12 4.48
CA VAL A 126 2.78 -7.66 4.47
C VAL A 126 3.98 -7.26 3.60
N THR A 127 5.13 -7.90 3.80
CA THR A 127 6.35 -7.64 3.02
C THR A 127 6.14 -7.97 1.54
N ALA A 128 5.54 -9.13 1.24
CA ALA A 128 5.20 -9.53 -0.12
C ALA A 128 4.27 -8.51 -0.81
N GLY A 129 3.23 -8.05 -0.11
CA GLY A 129 2.30 -7.04 -0.64
C GLY A 129 2.97 -5.70 -0.92
N LYS A 130 3.88 -5.24 -0.04
CA LYS A 130 4.64 -4.00 -0.24
C LYS A 130 5.61 -4.08 -1.43
N LEU A 131 6.27 -5.22 -1.64
CA LEU A 131 7.09 -5.45 -2.84
C LEU A 131 6.25 -5.38 -4.13
N MET A 132 5.06 -5.96 -4.11
CA MET A 132 4.14 -5.89 -5.25
C MET A 132 3.63 -4.46 -5.49
N ALA A 133 3.28 -3.73 -4.42
CA ALA A 133 2.85 -2.34 -4.52
C ALA A 133 3.93 -1.42 -5.07
N ALA A 134 5.21 -1.67 -4.77
CA ALA A 134 6.33 -0.95 -5.38
C ALA A 134 6.35 -1.11 -6.90
N LYS A 135 6.04 -2.31 -7.41
CA LYS A 135 6.04 -2.59 -8.85
C LYS A 135 4.74 -2.29 -9.57
N ARG A 136 3.61 -2.31 -8.86
CA ARG A 136 2.27 -2.12 -9.42
C ARG A 136 1.50 -1.08 -8.59
N PRO A 137 2.03 0.15 -8.43
CA PRO A 137 1.45 1.15 -7.52
C PRO A 137 0.04 1.63 -7.91
N ARG A 138 -0.35 1.42 -9.17
CA ARG A 138 -1.69 1.71 -9.70
C ARG A 138 -2.70 0.60 -9.42
N LEU A 139 -2.24 -0.64 -9.23
CA LEU A 139 -3.07 -1.85 -9.20
C LEU A 139 -3.07 -2.54 -7.84
N ILE A 140 -1.92 -2.63 -7.17
CA ILE A 140 -1.77 -3.35 -5.91
C ILE A 140 -1.80 -2.35 -4.75
N PRO A 141 -2.87 -2.33 -3.92
CA PRO A 141 -2.92 -1.47 -2.75
C PRO A 141 -1.97 -2.00 -1.67
N ILE A 142 -1.35 -1.08 -0.94
CA ILE A 142 -0.51 -1.43 0.22
C ILE A 142 -1.42 -1.97 1.33
N PHE A 143 -0.95 -3.06 1.94
CA PHE A 143 -1.56 -3.67 3.11
C PHE A 143 -0.56 -3.68 4.25
N ASP A 144 -0.94 -3.16 5.41
CA ASP A 144 -0.17 -3.22 6.64
C ASP A 144 -1.07 -3.51 7.84
N GLU A 145 -0.48 -3.89 8.97
CA GLU A 145 -1.20 -4.27 10.18
C GLU A 145 -2.05 -3.13 10.78
N ARG A 146 -1.71 -1.86 10.54
CA ARG A 146 -2.54 -0.72 10.98
C ARG A 146 -3.78 -0.58 10.11
N VAL A 147 -3.62 -0.60 8.79
CA VAL A 147 -4.74 -0.58 7.84
C VAL A 147 -5.64 -1.81 8.05
N ASP A 148 -5.06 -2.99 8.31
CA ASP A 148 -5.81 -4.19 8.64
C ASP A 148 -6.71 -4.02 9.87
N ARG A 149 -6.17 -3.50 10.98
CA ARG A 149 -6.95 -3.26 12.20
C ARG A 149 -8.09 -2.26 11.98
N MET A 150 -7.91 -1.30 11.08
CA MET A 150 -8.91 -0.29 10.78
C MET A 150 -10.02 -0.82 9.87
N LEU A 151 -9.65 -1.51 8.80
CA LEU A 151 -10.59 -1.97 7.77
C LEU A 151 -11.19 -3.35 8.07
N ALA A 152 -10.49 -4.18 8.85
CA ALA A 152 -10.84 -5.57 9.18
C ALA A 152 -11.39 -6.33 7.96
N PRO A 153 -10.61 -6.44 6.86
CA PRO A 153 -11.01 -7.24 5.72
C PRO A 153 -11.28 -8.68 6.15
N ARG A 154 -12.16 -9.37 5.42
CA ARG A 154 -12.20 -10.82 5.48
C ARG A 154 -10.90 -11.36 4.90
N ASP A 155 -10.42 -12.47 5.46
CA ASP A 155 -9.21 -13.15 5.03
C ASP A 155 -9.15 -13.27 3.50
N GLU A 156 -7.98 -12.97 2.92
CA GLU A 156 -7.70 -13.06 1.49
C GLU A 156 -8.55 -12.15 0.57
N LEU A 157 -9.46 -11.32 1.13
CA LEU A 157 -10.35 -10.46 0.34
C LEU A 157 -9.95 -8.98 0.36
N PHE A 158 -8.75 -8.63 0.83
CA PHE A 158 -8.33 -7.23 0.92
C PHE A 158 -8.32 -6.51 -0.45
N TRP A 159 -7.64 -7.07 -1.46
CA TRP A 159 -7.57 -6.45 -2.79
C TRP A 159 -8.92 -6.38 -3.49
N VAL A 160 -9.70 -7.46 -3.39
CA VAL A 160 -11.07 -7.50 -3.90
C VAL A 160 -11.95 -6.44 -3.23
N SER A 161 -11.79 -6.23 -1.92
CA SER A 161 -12.54 -5.22 -1.18
C SER A 161 -12.13 -3.81 -1.56
N MET A 162 -10.84 -3.56 -1.79
CA MET A 162 -10.34 -2.29 -2.34
C MET A 162 -10.89 -2.04 -3.75
N HIS A 163 -10.87 -3.05 -4.63
CA HIS A 163 -11.47 -2.97 -5.96
C HIS A 163 -12.96 -2.60 -5.85
N ASP A 164 -13.73 -3.33 -5.05
CA ASP A 164 -15.18 -3.12 -4.91
C ASP A 164 -15.51 -1.72 -4.36
N GLN A 165 -14.66 -1.14 -3.50
CA GLN A 165 -14.83 0.23 -2.97
C GLN A 165 -14.50 1.32 -3.99
N LEU A 166 -13.54 1.09 -4.88
CA LEU A 166 -13.01 2.10 -5.81
C LEU A 166 -13.55 1.96 -7.24
N LYS A 167 -14.29 0.88 -7.55
CA LYS A 167 -14.83 0.62 -8.90
C LYS A 167 -15.83 1.67 -9.36
N ASP A 168 -16.61 2.23 -8.44
CA ASP A 168 -17.57 3.29 -8.73
C ASP A 168 -16.88 4.66 -8.80
N ASP A 169 -17.05 5.35 -9.92
CA ASP A 169 -16.36 6.61 -10.20
C ASP A 169 -16.77 7.73 -9.24
N GLN A 170 -18.06 7.83 -8.90
CA GLN A 170 -18.56 8.88 -8.00
C GLN A 170 -17.98 8.71 -6.59
N ARG A 171 -17.99 7.47 -6.09
CA ARG A 171 -17.39 7.08 -4.81
C ARG A 171 -15.89 7.34 -4.78
N ARG A 172 -15.19 7.02 -5.87
CA ARG A 172 -13.75 7.27 -6.00
C ARG A 172 -13.42 8.76 -6.02
N SER A 173 -14.20 9.59 -6.73
CA SER A 173 -13.97 11.04 -6.79
C SER A 173 -14.11 11.75 -5.44
N VAL A 174 -14.92 11.24 -4.52
CA VAL A 174 -14.98 11.74 -3.13
C VAL A 174 -13.65 11.51 -2.42
N ILE A 175 -13.10 10.29 -2.53
CA ILE A 175 -11.81 9.91 -1.92
C ILE A 175 -10.66 10.74 -2.55
N GLU A 176 -10.65 10.89 -3.87
CA GLU A 176 -9.67 11.73 -4.58
C GLU A 176 -9.67 13.17 -4.07
N ARG A 177 -10.86 13.75 -3.83
CA ARG A 177 -11.01 15.10 -3.30
C ARG A 177 -10.52 15.25 -1.87
N ALA A 178 -10.75 14.25 -1.02
CA ALA A 178 -10.22 14.20 0.34
C ALA A 178 -8.68 14.12 0.32
N CYS A 179 -8.11 13.39 -0.64
CA CYS A 179 -6.67 13.17 -0.80
C CYS A 179 -5.94 14.20 -1.68
N ARG A 180 -6.57 15.33 -2.02
CA ARG A 180 -6.07 16.27 -3.05
C ARG A 180 -4.74 16.95 -2.73
N ASN A 181 -4.38 17.05 -1.45
CA ASN A 181 -3.20 17.79 -0.98
C ASN A 181 -1.96 16.92 -0.77
N ALA A 182 -2.00 15.64 -1.14
CA ALA A 182 -0.79 14.84 -1.29
C ALA A 182 -0.01 15.27 -2.56
N PRO A 183 1.32 15.02 -2.61
CA PRO A 183 2.12 15.33 -3.79
C PRO A 183 1.58 14.68 -5.07
N ALA A 184 1.68 15.40 -6.19
CA ALA A 184 1.08 14.98 -7.47
C ALA A 184 1.60 13.63 -8.00
N HIS A 185 2.86 13.29 -7.69
CA HIS A 185 3.48 12.03 -8.12
C HIS A 185 2.99 10.81 -7.32
N VAL A 186 2.33 11.01 -6.18
CA VAL A 186 1.80 9.93 -5.33
C VAL A 186 0.45 9.47 -5.89
N GLY A 187 0.33 8.19 -6.22
CA GLY A 187 -0.91 7.60 -6.74
C GLY A 187 -2.02 7.49 -5.69
N LEU A 188 -3.29 7.38 -6.12
CA LEU A 188 -4.45 7.36 -5.21
C LEU A 188 -4.38 6.24 -4.16
N LEU A 189 -3.96 5.02 -4.55
CA LEU A 189 -3.86 3.89 -3.60
C LEU A 189 -2.87 4.20 -2.46
N ARG A 190 -1.75 4.84 -2.78
CA ARG A 190 -0.76 5.26 -1.78
C ARG A 190 -1.30 6.38 -0.89
N ARG A 191 -2.08 7.32 -1.44
CA ARG A 191 -2.73 8.37 -0.63
C ARG A 191 -3.75 7.78 0.35
N ILE A 192 -4.53 6.80 -0.09
CA ILE A 192 -5.48 6.07 0.76
C ILE A 192 -4.73 5.36 1.89
N ASP A 193 -3.68 4.60 1.53
CA ASP A 193 -2.83 3.89 2.49
C ASP A 193 -2.27 4.84 3.58
N VAL A 194 -1.64 5.95 3.19
CA VAL A 194 -1.10 6.93 4.15
C VAL A 194 -2.20 7.52 5.04
N ALA A 195 -3.34 7.91 4.45
CA ALA A 195 -4.44 8.51 5.20
C ALA A 195 -5.00 7.56 6.26
N LEU A 196 -5.23 6.29 5.89
CA LEU A 196 -5.71 5.26 6.81
C LEU A 196 -4.65 4.91 7.86
N TRP A 197 -3.38 4.79 7.47
CA TRP A 197 -2.27 4.50 8.38
C TRP A 197 -2.07 5.59 9.44
N MET A 198 -2.18 6.86 9.04
CA MET A 198 -2.09 8.01 9.94
C MET A 198 -3.30 8.08 10.88
N ALA A 199 -4.51 7.82 10.37
CA ALA A 199 -5.71 7.78 11.19
C ALA A 199 -5.71 6.63 12.22
N ALA A 200 -5.11 5.49 11.87
CA ALA A 200 -4.96 4.34 12.74
C ALA A 200 -3.81 4.48 13.76
N ALA A 201 -2.97 5.52 13.65
CA ALA A 201 -1.90 5.77 14.61
C ALA A 201 -2.50 6.09 15.99
N PRO A 202 -1.89 5.60 17.10
CA PRO A 202 -2.31 5.99 18.44
C PRO A 202 -2.26 7.51 18.57
N LYS A 203 -3.39 8.12 18.96
CA LYS A 203 -3.40 9.54 19.31
C LYS A 203 -2.43 9.73 20.48
N PRO A 204 -1.53 10.73 20.46
CA PRO A 204 -0.70 11.01 21.63
C PRO A 204 -1.63 11.17 22.84
N GLY A 205 -1.40 10.36 23.87
CA GLY A 205 -2.27 10.33 25.04
C GLY A 205 -2.42 11.74 25.60
N ARG A 206 -3.65 12.14 25.93
CA ARG A 206 -3.87 13.28 26.83
C ARG A 206 -3.01 13.01 28.06
N ALA A 207 -1.97 13.82 28.27
CA ALA A 207 -1.19 13.77 29.49
C ALA A 207 -2.19 13.97 30.64
N THR A 208 -2.39 12.93 31.45
CA THR A 208 -3.09 13.06 32.72
C THR A 208 -2.29 14.07 33.55
N PRO A 209 -2.90 15.16 34.08
CA PRO A 209 -2.16 16.07 34.94
C PRO A 209 -1.66 15.25 36.13
N ARG A 210 -0.35 15.33 36.42
CA ARG A 210 0.16 14.83 37.69
C ARG A 210 -0.52 15.65 38.79
N SER A 211 -1.36 15.00 39.58
CA SER A 211 -1.80 15.51 40.87
C SER A 211 -0.56 15.59 41.77
N GLU A 212 -0.25 16.80 42.22
CA GLU A 212 0.68 17.10 43.31
C GLU A 212 0.25 16.47 44.63
#